data_AF-A0A366WQF3-F1
#
_entry.id   AF-A0A366WQF3-F1
#
_cell.length_a   1.000
_cell.length_b   1.000
_cell.length_c   1.000
_cell.angle_alpha   90.00
_cell.angle_beta   90.00
_cell.angle_gamma   90.00
#
_symmetry.space_group_name_H-M   'P 1'
#
loop_
_entity.id
_entity.type
_entity.pdbx_description
1 polymer ?
#
loop_
_entity_poly.entity_id
_entity_poly.type
_entity_poly.pdbx_seq_one_letter_code
_entity_poly.pdbx_strand_id
1 'polypeptide(L)'
;MPRILTAYDAAKTYISVLVCALVLLTVTGCSQPSTLQEIRNEGVLHVITRVAPSIYYEGRDGPTGYDYELAKLFAEELGVELRLRVAEDNTEVLSVLSKNFAHIGLAGLSAQPLFENQYKTLPAGIEAQSVVVYNRDADRPETLSDLAGKTLHLVSDSNHEYQLEAHAGVAPDISWEVHHGLDAAGILARVETGELSYAVVSSNELKLNHVFFPQVKQGFTLGEPKELTWLFPSSQDASLITAAKAFMAKMEADGTIAQLSERFYGHLDHLNYVGARTFMHHVENRLPTYKALFKDHASMFNMDWRLLAAIGYQESHWRPNAVSPTGVRGLMMLTRNTADYIGINNRLDADESIEGGAKYFRMVHERIPEHIAEPDRTWFALASYNVGFGHLEDARRLTESAGKNPDRWMDVKEFLPLLSQKEWYKKTRFGYARGHEPVLYVQNIRRYYDVLARMTKPTEDIDTSTDSQFVGLEPNPDGHSRAEASDEEPDMRASLPPELGMIPPTL
;
A
#
# COMPACT_ATOMS: atom_id res chain seq x y z
N MET A 1 -83.34 -20.72 24.10
CA MET A 1 -82.55 -19.48 24.08
C MET A 1 -81.06 -19.58 24.47
N PRO A 2 -80.53 -20.57 25.23
CA PRO A 2 -79.14 -20.50 25.70
C PRO A 2 -78.07 -20.92 24.67
N ARG A 3 -78.43 -21.58 23.57
CA ARG A 3 -77.48 -22.04 22.52
C ARG A 3 -77.13 -20.99 21.47
N ILE A 4 -77.89 -19.90 21.36
CA ILE A 4 -77.66 -18.85 20.36
C ILE A 4 -76.71 -17.77 20.90
N LEU A 5 -76.76 -17.49 22.22
CA LEU A 5 -75.84 -16.55 22.87
C LEU A 5 -74.39 -17.08 22.94
N THR A 6 -74.20 -18.38 23.18
CA THR A 6 -72.86 -18.99 23.24
C THR A 6 -72.15 -19.03 21.88
N ALA A 7 -72.88 -19.17 20.78
CA ALA A 7 -72.31 -19.11 19.43
C ALA A 7 -71.89 -17.68 19.04
N TYR A 8 -72.59 -16.66 19.55
CA TYR A 8 -72.30 -15.26 19.25
C TYR A 8 -71.03 -14.75 19.97
N ASP A 9 -70.82 -15.18 21.22
CA ASP A 9 -69.60 -14.83 21.97
C ASP A 9 -68.36 -15.55 21.43
N ALA A 10 -68.50 -16.81 20.96
CA ALA A 10 -67.43 -17.51 20.27
C ALA A 10 -67.02 -16.79 18.98
N ALA A 11 -67.99 -16.37 18.15
CA ALA A 11 -67.74 -15.65 16.90
C ALA A 11 -67.05 -14.28 17.11
N LYS A 12 -67.43 -13.52 18.15
CA LYS A 12 -66.73 -12.27 18.53
C LYS A 12 -65.29 -12.50 18.95
N THR A 13 -65.02 -13.60 19.66
CA THR A 13 -63.67 -13.95 20.11
C THR A 13 -62.80 -14.31 18.91
N TYR A 14 -63.32 -15.10 17.96
CA TYR A 14 -62.61 -15.45 16.72
C TYR A 14 -62.32 -14.24 15.83
N ILE A 15 -63.29 -13.32 15.66
CA ILE A 15 -63.09 -12.10 14.87
C ILE A 15 -62.05 -11.20 15.55
N SER A 16 -62.08 -11.06 16.88
CA SER A 16 -61.08 -10.29 17.63
C SER A 16 -59.67 -10.86 17.51
N VAL A 17 -59.53 -12.20 17.57
CA VAL A 17 -58.24 -12.87 17.38
C VAL A 17 -57.74 -12.73 15.93
N LEU A 18 -58.63 -12.82 14.94
CA LEU A 18 -58.27 -12.67 13.53
C LEU A 18 -57.84 -11.23 13.22
N VAL A 19 -58.52 -10.23 13.78
CA VAL A 19 -58.15 -8.81 13.65
C VAL A 19 -56.83 -8.53 14.38
N CYS A 20 -56.61 -9.07 15.58
CA CYS A 20 -55.32 -8.94 16.27
C CYS A 20 -54.19 -9.62 15.48
N ALA A 21 -54.42 -10.79 14.89
CA ALA A 21 -53.43 -11.47 14.06
C ALA A 21 -53.13 -10.70 12.76
N LEU A 22 -54.15 -10.11 12.14
CA LEU A 22 -54.00 -9.26 10.96
C LEU A 22 -53.23 -7.96 11.28
N VAL A 23 -53.51 -7.35 12.44
CA VAL A 23 -52.77 -6.18 12.95
C VAL A 23 -51.33 -6.56 13.33
N LEU A 24 -51.10 -7.73 13.91
CA LEU A 24 -49.74 -8.24 14.15
C LEU A 24 -48.97 -8.49 12.84
N LEU A 25 -49.64 -8.99 11.80
CA LEU A 25 -49.07 -9.21 10.47
C LEU A 25 -48.79 -7.90 9.72
N THR A 26 -49.57 -6.84 9.93
CA THR A 26 -49.31 -5.53 9.33
C THR A 26 -48.23 -4.74 10.09
N VAL A 27 -48.05 -4.98 11.38
CA VAL A 27 -47.01 -4.33 12.20
C VAL A 27 -45.64 -4.98 12.03
N THR A 28 -45.56 -6.26 11.64
CA THR A 28 -44.27 -6.95 11.37
C THR A 28 -43.75 -6.77 9.95
N GLY A 29 -44.52 -6.15 9.05
CA GLY A 29 -44.27 -6.15 7.60
C GLY A 29 -43.54 -4.94 6.99
N CYS A 30 -43.08 -3.95 7.77
CA CYS A 30 -42.51 -2.72 7.22
C CYS A 30 -41.35 -2.14 8.06
N SER A 31 -40.26 -2.88 8.23
CA SER A 31 -38.96 -2.24 8.46
C SER A 31 -38.24 -2.14 7.12
N GLN A 32 -37.95 -0.93 6.65
CA GLN A 32 -37.05 -0.77 5.50
C GLN A 32 -35.74 -1.51 5.80
N PRO A 33 -35.19 -2.27 4.82
CA PRO A 33 -33.91 -2.92 5.02
C PRO A 33 -32.86 -1.87 5.36
N SER A 34 -31.93 -2.22 6.23
CA SER A 34 -30.81 -1.32 6.51
C SER A 34 -29.88 -1.24 5.30
N THR A 35 -29.07 -0.19 5.20
CA THR A 35 -28.08 -0.02 4.11
C THR A 35 -27.19 -1.27 3.98
N LEU A 36 -26.74 -1.85 5.09
CA LEU A 36 -25.96 -3.09 5.08
C LEU A 36 -26.76 -4.30 4.55
N GLN A 37 -28.04 -4.37 4.88
CA GLN A 37 -28.90 -5.46 4.39
C GLN A 37 -29.17 -5.31 2.89
N GLU A 38 -29.36 -4.09 2.38
CA GLU A 38 -29.47 -3.79 0.95
C GLU A 38 -28.22 -4.27 0.21
N ILE A 39 -27.03 -3.88 0.67
CA ILE A 39 -25.74 -4.31 0.10
C ILE A 39 -25.61 -5.83 0.06
N ARG A 40 -25.98 -6.53 1.14
CA ARG A 40 -25.93 -8.00 1.20
C ARG A 40 -26.94 -8.65 0.27
N ASN A 41 -28.13 -8.06 0.12
CA ASN A 41 -29.17 -8.58 -0.77
C ASN A 41 -28.80 -8.37 -2.24
N GLU A 42 -28.21 -7.22 -2.57
CA GLU A 42 -27.72 -6.91 -3.92
C GLU A 42 -26.43 -7.69 -4.26
N GLY A 43 -25.64 -8.02 -3.25
CA GLY A 43 -24.38 -8.73 -3.40
C GLY A 43 -23.23 -7.84 -3.89
N VAL A 44 -23.36 -6.51 -3.82
CA VAL A 44 -22.37 -5.56 -4.35
C VAL A 44 -22.11 -4.40 -3.39
N LEU A 45 -20.84 -4.14 -3.07
CA LEU A 45 -20.37 -2.93 -2.39
C LEU A 45 -19.85 -1.92 -3.42
N HIS A 46 -20.67 -0.93 -3.76
CA HIS A 46 -20.28 0.21 -4.59
C HIS A 46 -19.34 1.17 -3.84
N VAL A 47 -18.13 1.34 -4.35
CA VAL A 47 -17.12 2.26 -3.81
C VAL A 47 -16.70 3.25 -4.90
N ILE A 48 -16.65 4.53 -4.58
CA ILE A 48 -16.06 5.55 -5.45
C ILE A 48 -14.69 5.96 -4.93
N THR A 49 -13.72 6.07 -5.83
CA THR A 49 -12.33 6.39 -5.50
C THR A 49 -11.72 7.30 -6.56
N ARG A 50 -10.49 7.76 -6.38
CA ARG A 50 -9.70 8.48 -7.38
C ARG A 50 -8.34 7.83 -7.56
N VAL A 51 -7.69 8.10 -8.69
CA VAL A 51 -6.32 7.63 -8.92
C VAL A 51 -5.37 8.39 -7.99
N ALA A 52 -4.68 7.64 -7.13
CA ALA A 52 -3.60 8.13 -6.30
C ALA A 52 -2.73 6.94 -5.83
N PRO A 53 -1.39 7.05 -5.78
CA PRO A 53 -0.53 5.95 -5.36
C PRO A 53 -0.88 5.38 -3.97
N SER A 54 -1.44 6.20 -3.08
CA SER A 54 -1.91 5.80 -1.75
C SER A 54 -3.30 5.18 -1.73
N ILE A 55 -4.17 5.47 -2.69
CA ILE A 55 -5.61 5.12 -2.57
C ILE A 55 -5.92 3.95 -3.50
N TYR A 56 -5.75 4.17 -4.80
CA TYR A 56 -6.05 3.23 -5.87
C TYR A 56 -5.22 3.58 -7.11
N TYR A 57 -4.62 2.56 -7.72
CA TYR A 57 -4.00 2.63 -9.03
C TYR A 57 -3.92 1.24 -9.68
N GLU A 58 -3.86 1.20 -11.01
CA GLU A 58 -3.64 -0.04 -11.75
C GLU A 58 -2.18 -0.49 -11.65
N GLY A 59 -1.91 -1.52 -10.88
CA GLY A 59 -0.59 -2.11 -10.69
C GLY A 59 -0.18 -3.03 -11.84
N ARG A 60 0.85 -3.85 -11.62
CA ARG A 60 1.24 -4.89 -12.57
C ARG A 60 0.20 -6.02 -12.60
N ASP A 61 -0.17 -6.48 -11.41
CA ASP A 61 -1.00 -7.68 -11.22
C ASP A 61 -2.49 -7.31 -11.06
N GLY A 62 -2.87 -6.14 -11.60
CA GLY A 62 -4.20 -5.56 -11.48
C GLY A 62 -4.29 -4.40 -10.47
N PRO A 63 -5.50 -4.00 -10.09
CA PRO A 63 -5.74 -2.87 -9.21
C PRO A 63 -5.14 -3.09 -7.83
N THR A 64 -4.52 -2.05 -7.28
CA THR A 64 -3.94 -2.03 -5.94
C THR A 64 -3.98 -0.62 -5.35
N GLY A 65 -3.57 -0.46 -4.09
CA GLY A 65 -3.62 0.79 -3.35
C GLY A 65 -4.02 0.53 -1.90
N TYR A 66 -3.58 1.37 -0.96
CA TYR A 66 -3.80 1.07 0.47
C TYR A 66 -5.31 1.02 0.80
N ASP A 67 -6.07 2.04 0.39
CA ASP A 67 -7.52 2.06 0.61
C ASP A 67 -8.26 1.01 -0.22
N TYR A 68 -7.80 0.76 -1.45
CA TYR A 68 -8.34 -0.30 -2.30
C TYR A 68 -8.23 -1.69 -1.65
N GLU A 69 -7.05 -2.07 -1.16
CA GLU A 69 -6.80 -3.39 -0.55
C GLU A 69 -7.64 -3.54 0.72
N LEU A 70 -7.77 -2.48 1.55
CA LEU A 70 -8.66 -2.49 2.71
C LEU A 70 -10.13 -2.60 2.32
N ALA A 71 -10.58 -1.89 1.29
CA ALA A 71 -11.97 -1.97 0.81
C ALA A 71 -12.30 -3.35 0.23
N LYS A 72 -11.33 -3.99 -0.43
CA LYS A 72 -11.44 -5.37 -0.93
C LYS A 72 -11.63 -6.36 0.21
N LEU A 73 -10.77 -6.30 1.23
CA LEU A 73 -10.89 -7.13 2.44
C LEU A 73 -12.23 -6.89 3.16
N PHE A 74 -12.72 -5.65 3.17
CA PHE A 74 -14.03 -5.34 3.75
C PHE A 74 -15.17 -5.96 2.96
N ALA A 75 -15.15 -5.89 1.62
CA ALA A 75 -16.15 -6.52 0.77
C ALA A 75 -16.16 -8.06 0.96
N GLU A 76 -14.98 -8.67 1.08
CA GLU A 76 -14.82 -10.10 1.40
C GLU A 76 -15.42 -10.46 2.77
N GLU A 77 -15.19 -9.65 3.82
CA GLU A 77 -15.81 -9.83 5.14
C GLU A 77 -17.35 -9.72 5.08
N LEU A 78 -17.85 -8.87 4.20
CA LEU A 78 -19.30 -8.72 3.96
C LEU A 78 -19.89 -9.85 3.10
N GLY A 79 -19.06 -10.61 2.37
CA GLY A 79 -19.47 -11.64 1.43
C GLY A 79 -20.08 -11.09 0.14
N VAL A 80 -19.62 -9.93 -0.34
CA VAL A 80 -20.16 -9.24 -1.52
C VAL A 80 -19.05 -8.87 -2.52
N GLU A 81 -19.43 -8.63 -3.77
CA GLU A 81 -18.51 -8.13 -4.81
C GLU A 81 -18.12 -6.68 -4.52
N LEU A 82 -16.83 -6.36 -4.57
CA LEU A 82 -16.38 -4.96 -4.58
C LEU A 82 -16.53 -4.38 -5.98
N ARG A 83 -17.32 -3.31 -6.14
CA ARG A 83 -17.47 -2.60 -7.42
C ARG A 83 -16.98 -1.17 -7.30
N LEU A 84 -15.87 -0.89 -7.99
CA LEU A 84 -15.24 0.43 -7.97
C LEU A 84 -15.68 1.31 -9.13
N ARG A 85 -15.86 2.59 -8.82
CA ARG A 85 -15.93 3.69 -9.78
C ARG A 85 -14.75 4.62 -9.54
N VAL A 86 -13.95 4.85 -10.57
CA VAL A 86 -12.82 5.79 -10.52
C VAL A 86 -13.33 7.14 -11.00
N ALA A 87 -13.26 8.12 -10.11
CA ALA A 87 -13.57 9.51 -10.36
C ALA A 87 -12.34 10.27 -10.87
N GLU A 88 -12.58 11.38 -11.57
CA GLU A 88 -11.53 12.28 -12.05
C GLU A 88 -10.81 12.96 -10.88
N ASP A 89 -11.57 13.45 -9.90
CA ASP A 89 -11.06 14.23 -8.77
C ASP A 89 -11.90 14.05 -7.50
N ASN A 90 -11.54 14.76 -6.44
CA ASN A 90 -12.31 14.76 -5.19
C ASN A 90 -13.71 15.40 -5.38
N THR A 91 -13.87 16.34 -6.30
CA THR A 91 -15.15 16.99 -6.59
C THR A 91 -16.17 15.97 -7.07
N GLU A 92 -15.81 15.07 -7.99
CA GLU A 92 -16.67 13.98 -8.44
C GLU A 92 -16.95 12.99 -7.30
N VAL A 93 -15.93 12.59 -6.53
CA VAL A 93 -16.10 11.69 -5.37
C VAL A 93 -17.17 12.23 -4.42
N LEU A 94 -17.03 13.48 -3.99
CA LEU A 94 -17.96 14.14 -3.07
C LEU A 94 -19.36 14.32 -3.71
N SER A 95 -19.43 14.67 -5.00
CA SER A 95 -20.72 14.80 -5.70
C SER A 95 -21.49 13.49 -5.80
N VAL A 96 -20.82 12.36 -6.03
CA VAL A 96 -21.48 11.04 -6.14
C VAL A 96 -21.96 10.57 -4.76
N LEU A 97 -21.14 10.76 -3.72
CA LEU A 97 -21.49 10.37 -2.35
C LEU A 97 -22.66 11.19 -1.80
N SER A 98 -22.66 12.52 -2.00
CA SER A 98 -23.77 13.38 -1.56
C SER A 98 -25.11 13.03 -2.20
N LYS A 99 -25.09 12.44 -3.41
CA LYS A 99 -26.27 11.90 -4.11
C LYS A 99 -26.62 10.46 -3.72
N ASN A 100 -25.85 9.86 -2.81
CA ASN A 100 -25.99 8.46 -2.36
C ASN A 100 -25.91 7.44 -3.51
N PHE A 101 -25.09 7.70 -4.53
CA PHE A 101 -24.85 6.79 -5.67
C PHE A 101 -23.69 5.81 -5.45
N ALA A 102 -22.99 5.93 -4.33
CA ALA A 102 -21.98 4.98 -3.88
C ALA A 102 -22.08 4.81 -2.37
N HIS A 103 -21.67 3.64 -1.86
CA HIS A 103 -21.74 3.32 -0.45
C HIS A 103 -20.60 3.97 0.35
N ILE A 104 -19.39 3.96 -0.23
CA ILE A 104 -18.15 4.45 0.40
C ILE A 104 -17.36 5.29 -0.59
N GLY A 105 -16.75 6.37 -0.09
CA GLY A 105 -15.81 7.22 -0.81
C GLY A 105 -14.40 7.13 -0.28
N LEU A 106 -13.45 6.88 -1.17
CA LEU A 106 -12.01 6.80 -0.90
C LEU A 106 -11.31 7.98 -1.60
N ALA A 107 -11.17 9.10 -0.88
CA ALA A 107 -10.68 10.37 -1.45
C ALA A 107 -9.30 10.81 -0.92
N GLY A 108 -8.78 10.15 0.13
CA GLY A 108 -7.59 10.61 0.85
C GLY A 108 -7.85 11.93 1.59
N LEU A 109 -9.05 12.09 2.13
CA LEU A 109 -9.47 13.28 2.87
C LEU A 109 -9.55 12.99 4.36
N SER A 110 -9.17 13.97 5.17
CA SER A 110 -9.32 13.95 6.62
C SER A 110 -10.65 14.55 7.04
N ALA A 111 -11.10 14.24 8.26
CA ALA A 111 -12.28 14.87 8.82
C ALA A 111 -12.12 16.40 8.93
N GLN A 112 -13.10 17.13 8.38
CA GLN A 112 -13.14 18.59 8.36
C GLN A 112 -14.56 19.10 8.66
N PRO A 113 -14.71 20.33 9.18
CA PRO A 113 -16.02 20.87 9.60
C PRO A 113 -17.09 20.85 8.50
N LEU A 114 -16.68 21.06 7.24
CA LEU A 114 -17.59 21.05 6.09
C LEU A 114 -18.27 19.69 5.87
N PHE A 115 -17.74 18.61 6.46
CA PHE A 115 -18.29 17.26 6.37
C PHE A 115 -19.32 16.92 7.45
N GLU A 116 -19.41 17.69 8.55
CA GLU A 116 -20.15 17.32 9.78
C GLU A 116 -21.65 17.05 9.60
N ASN A 117 -22.24 17.37 8.44
CA ASN A 117 -23.63 17.03 8.10
C ASN A 117 -23.81 16.29 6.77
N GLN A 118 -22.74 16.16 5.98
CA GLN A 118 -22.79 15.57 4.63
C GLN A 118 -22.30 14.13 4.64
N TYR A 119 -21.34 13.81 5.53
CA TYR A 119 -20.69 12.52 5.57
C TYR A 119 -20.47 12.05 7.00
N LYS A 120 -20.52 10.73 7.19
CA LYS A 120 -19.94 10.06 8.35
C LYS A 120 -18.53 9.62 7.96
N THR A 121 -17.58 9.74 8.86
CA THR A 121 -16.17 9.44 8.58
C THR A 121 -15.68 8.25 9.41
N LEU A 122 -14.76 7.48 8.84
CA LEU A 122 -14.07 6.37 9.50
C LEU A 122 -12.57 6.49 9.22
N PRO A 123 -11.71 6.64 10.23
CA PRO A 123 -10.27 6.65 10.02
C PRO A 123 -9.73 5.38 9.36
N ALA A 124 -8.77 5.57 8.47
CA ALA A 124 -8.12 4.50 7.71
C ALA A 124 -6.70 4.18 8.21
N GLY A 125 -6.24 4.76 9.33
CA GLY A 125 -4.94 4.46 9.94
C GLY A 125 -3.73 5.10 9.26
N ILE A 126 -3.93 6.04 8.34
CA ILE A 126 -2.86 6.82 7.72
C ILE A 126 -2.98 8.27 8.14
N GLU A 127 -1.94 8.81 8.75
CA GLU A 127 -1.87 10.23 9.09
C GLU A 127 -1.32 11.05 7.92
N ALA A 128 -1.91 12.21 7.72
CA ALA A 128 -1.49 13.18 6.74
C ALA A 128 -1.60 14.60 7.29
N GLN A 129 -0.76 15.49 6.77
CA GLN A 129 -0.73 16.90 7.13
C GLN A 129 -0.56 17.73 5.86
N SER A 130 -1.14 18.92 5.84
CA SER A 130 -0.92 19.87 4.76
C SER A 130 0.51 20.40 4.83
N VAL A 131 1.24 20.35 3.72
CA VAL A 131 2.64 20.77 3.63
C VAL A 131 2.78 21.80 2.53
N VAL A 132 3.34 22.95 2.86
CA VAL A 132 3.76 23.94 1.87
C VAL A 132 5.05 23.44 1.22
N VAL A 133 5.01 23.34 -0.10
CA VAL A 133 6.16 22.98 -0.93
C VAL A 133 6.53 24.13 -1.85
N TYR A 134 7.79 24.18 -2.26
CA TYR A 134 8.32 25.21 -3.15
C TYR A 134 9.30 24.63 -4.16
N ASN A 135 9.46 25.29 -5.29
CA ASN A 135 10.54 24.98 -6.23
C ASN A 135 11.88 25.38 -5.61
N ARG A 136 12.92 24.56 -5.75
CA ARG A 136 14.25 24.80 -5.20
C ARG A 136 14.85 26.18 -5.54
N ASP A 137 14.53 26.73 -6.71
CA ASP A 137 15.05 28.00 -7.20
C ASP A 137 14.22 29.20 -6.69
N ALA A 138 13.11 28.95 -5.98
CA ALA A 138 12.32 29.96 -5.28
C ALA A 138 12.83 30.19 -3.85
N ASP A 139 12.49 31.35 -3.27
CA ASP A 139 12.81 31.67 -1.88
C ASP A 139 12.11 30.69 -0.93
N ARG A 140 12.87 30.09 0.00
CA ARG A 140 12.35 29.15 0.99
C ARG A 140 11.40 29.87 1.95
N PRO A 141 10.11 29.48 2.03
CA PRO A 141 9.21 30.01 3.03
C PRO A 141 9.37 29.23 4.34
N GLU A 142 9.43 29.94 5.47
CA GLU A 142 9.43 29.34 6.82
C GLU A 142 8.06 29.45 7.48
N THR A 143 7.27 30.45 7.08
CA THR A 143 5.95 30.74 7.61
C THR A 143 4.99 31.18 6.51
N LEU A 144 3.70 31.24 6.84
CA LEU A 144 2.65 31.79 5.96
C LEU A 144 2.93 33.26 5.58
N SER A 145 3.46 34.05 6.52
CA SER A 145 3.76 35.47 6.29
C SER A 145 4.83 35.71 5.22
N ASP A 146 5.76 34.76 5.02
CA ASP A 146 6.80 34.85 3.98
C ASP A 146 6.22 34.74 2.55
N LEU A 147 4.98 34.28 2.43
CA LEU A 147 4.25 34.10 1.19
C LEU A 147 3.33 35.30 0.87
N ALA A 148 3.44 36.41 1.59
CA ALA A 148 2.67 37.62 1.32
C ALA A 148 2.90 38.11 -0.12
N GLY A 149 1.82 38.33 -0.87
CA GLY A 149 1.87 38.71 -2.29
C GLY A 149 2.33 37.59 -3.24
N LYS A 150 2.47 36.36 -2.75
CA LYS A 150 2.68 35.15 -3.56
C LYS A 150 1.36 34.38 -3.68
N THR A 151 1.31 33.48 -4.65
CA THR A 151 0.16 32.58 -4.86
C THR A 151 0.54 31.16 -4.47
N LEU A 152 -0.26 30.57 -3.58
CA LEU A 152 -0.23 29.15 -3.25
C LEU A 152 -1.14 28.38 -4.20
N HIS A 153 -0.64 27.29 -4.77
CA HIS A 153 -1.45 26.44 -5.65
C HIS A 153 -1.86 25.16 -4.93
N LEU A 154 -3.14 24.78 -5.04
CA LEU A 154 -3.68 23.56 -4.43
C LEU A 154 -4.64 22.83 -5.36
N VAL A 155 -4.82 21.53 -5.09
CA VAL A 155 -5.86 20.70 -5.71
C VAL A 155 -7.23 21.06 -5.13
N SER A 156 -8.27 21.01 -5.98
CA SER A 156 -9.67 21.19 -5.55
C SER A 156 -10.12 20.19 -4.52
N ASP A 157 -11.04 20.61 -3.64
CA ASP A 157 -11.67 19.76 -2.62
C ASP A 157 -10.64 18.93 -1.83
N SER A 158 -9.52 19.56 -1.47
CA SER A 158 -8.40 18.96 -0.75
C SER A 158 -8.42 19.32 0.74
N ASN A 159 -7.57 18.65 1.53
CA ASN A 159 -7.41 18.95 2.95
C ASN A 159 -6.76 20.34 3.21
N HIS A 160 -6.37 21.07 2.16
CA HIS A 160 -5.51 22.24 2.24
C HIS A 160 -6.29 23.55 2.33
N GLU A 161 -7.41 23.64 1.61
CA GLU A 161 -8.19 24.86 1.50
C GLU A 161 -8.73 25.32 2.87
N TYR A 162 -9.40 24.42 3.61
CA TYR A 162 -9.91 24.77 4.94
C TYR A 162 -8.79 25.13 5.93
N GLN A 163 -7.59 24.56 5.76
CA GLN A 163 -6.44 24.89 6.58
C GLN A 163 -5.95 26.31 6.29
N LEU A 164 -5.91 26.72 5.03
CA LEU A 164 -5.57 28.09 4.65
C LEU A 164 -6.65 29.07 5.12
N GLU A 165 -7.93 28.75 4.96
CA GLU A 165 -9.04 29.57 5.46
C GLU A 165 -8.98 29.76 6.98
N ALA A 166 -8.71 28.69 7.74
CA ALA A 166 -8.55 28.75 9.19
C ALA A 166 -7.38 29.66 9.64
N HIS A 167 -6.37 29.82 8.78
CA HIS A 167 -5.19 30.66 9.04
C HIS A 167 -5.23 32.03 8.32
N ALA A 168 -6.27 32.32 7.53
CA ALA A 168 -6.37 33.56 6.76
C ALA A 168 -6.37 34.83 7.64
N GLY A 169 -6.84 34.72 8.89
CA GLY A 169 -6.78 35.82 9.86
C GLY A 169 -5.36 36.14 10.39
N VAL A 170 -4.39 35.24 10.20
CA VAL A 170 -3.01 35.39 10.70
C VAL A 170 -2.10 36.06 9.66
N ALA A 171 -2.42 35.95 8.37
CA ALA A 171 -1.66 36.52 7.27
C ALA A 171 -2.60 37.06 6.18
N PRO A 172 -3.01 38.34 6.26
CA PRO A 172 -4.10 38.89 5.44
C PRO A 172 -3.79 39.05 3.94
N ASP A 173 -2.56 38.80 3.50
CA ASP A 173 -2.10 39.04 2.11
C ASP A 173 -1.71 37.74 1.36
N ILE A 174 -2.22 36.59 1.81
CA ILE A 174 -1.98 35.31 1.12
C ILE A 174 -3.08 35.08 0.09
N SER A 175 -2.66 34.79 -1.15
CA SER A 175 -3.55 34.38 -2.23
C SER A 175 -3.34 32.89 -2.53
N TRP A 176 -4.42 32.20 -2.90
CA TRP A 176 -4.30 30.84 -3.40
C TRP A 176 -5.21 30.59 -4.61
N GLU A 177 -4.79 29.65 -5.45
CA GLU A 177 -5.49 29.22 -6.65
C GLU A 177 -5.78 27.71 -6.56
N VAL A 178 -7.03 27.36 -6.84
CA VAL A 178 -7.54 25.99 -6.78
C VAL A 178 -7.59 25.40 -8.19
N HIS A 179 -6.98 24.22 -8.37
CA HIS A 179 -6.88 23.52 -9.65
C HIS A 179 -7.81 22.31 -9.68
N HIS A 180 -8.89 22.39 -10.46
CA HIS A 180 -9.95 21.37 -10.55
C HIS A 180 -9.65 20.19 -11.49
N GLY A 181 -8.50 20.17 -12.17
CA GLY A 181 -8.12 19.08 -13.08
C GLY A 181 -6.73 18.52 -12.81
N LEU A 182 -6.13 18.89 -11.67
CA LEU A 182 -4.81 18.45 -11.28
C LEU A 182 -4.90 17.62 -10.00
N ASP A 183 -4.20 16.50 -9.98
CA ASP A 183 -3.92 15.77 -8.76
C ASP A 183 -2.64 16.31 -8.08
N ALA A 184 -2.28 15.69 -6.94
CA ALA A 184 -1.06 16.06 -6.23
C ALA A 184 0.20 15.93 -7.12
N ALA A 185 0.28 14.90 -7.96
CA ALA A 185 1.41 14.71 -8.87
C ALA A 185 1.46 15.82 -9.95
N GLY A 186 0.31 16.24 -10.48
CA GLY A 186 0.18 17.32 -11.46
C GLY A 186 0.60 18.69 -10.90
N ILE A 187 0.25 18.98 -9.64
CA ILE A 187 0.74 20.16 -8.91
C ILE A 187 2.26 20.07 -8.70
N LEU A 188 2.75 18.94 -8.18
CA LEU A 188 4.18 18.74 -7.92
C LEU A 188 5.02 18.81 -9.20
N ALA A 189 4.53 18.33 -10.34
CA ALA A 189 5.21 18.43 -11.63
C ALA A 189 5.40 19.88 -12.09
N ARG A 190 4.42 20.75 -11.83
CA ARG A 190 4.54 22.17 -12.17
C ARG A 190 5.43 22.92 -11.19
N VAL A 191 5.44 22.51 -9.92
CA VAL A 191 6.44 23.00 -8.98
C VAL A 191 7.84 22.53 -9.38
N GLU A 192 8.02 21.29 -9.83
CA GLU A 192 9.30 20.75 -10.30
C GLU A 192 9.89 21.58 -11.45
N THR A 193 9.07 21.97 -12.43
CA THR A 193 9.49 22.78 -13.58
C THR A 193 9.71 24.26 -13.27
N GLY A 194 9.18 24.73 -12.14
CA GLY A 194 9.18 26.15 -11.75
C GLY A 194 8.02 26.95 -12.35
N GLU A 195 7.09 26.32 -13.07
CA GLU A 195 5.82 26.94 -13.50
C GLU A 195 5.04 27.47 -12.29
N LEU A 196 5.02 26.68 -11.19
CA LEU A 196 4.45 27.09 -9.91
C LEU A 196 5.59 27.25 -8.89
N SER A 197 5.69 28.42 -8.25
CA SER A 197 6.74 28.64 -7.25
C SER A 197 6.43 27.95 -5.91
N TYR A 198 5.16 27.94 -5.51
CA TYR A 198 4.69 27.44 -4.23
C TYR A 198 3.39 26.66 -4.38
N ALA A 199 3.23 25.59 -3.61
CA ALA A 199 2.00 24.82 -3.58
C ALA A 199 1.75 24.24 -2.19
N VAL A 200 0.53 23.74 -1.96
CA VAL A 200 0.19 22.96 -0.77
C VAL A 200 -0.24 21.56 -1.19
N VAL A 201 0.41 20.55 -0.62
CA VAL A 201 0.12 19.14 -0.87
C VAL A 201 0.05 18.36 0.45
N SER A 202 -0.49 17.16 0.39
CA SER A 202 -0.54 16.26 1.54
C SER A 202 0.84 15.63 1.80
N SER A 203 1.23 15.50 3.07
CA SER A 203 2.56 14.96 3.47
C SER A 203 2.81 13.55 2.94
N ASN A 204 1.80 12.67 2.96
CA ASN A 204 1.87 11.32 2.42
C ASN A 204 2.03 11.32 0.89
N GLU A 205 1.28 12.17 0.18
CA GLU A 205 1.39 12.34 -1.28
C GLU A 205 2.77 12.90 -1.66
N LEU A 206 3.30 13.85 -0.89
CA LEU A 206 4.65 14.36 -1.07
C LEU A 206 5.68 13.23 -0.91
N LYS A 207 5.59 12.43 0.16
CA LYS A 207 6.50 11.29 0.38
C LYS A 207 6.46 10.28 -0.77
N LEU A 208 5.28 9.96 -1.29
CA LEU A 208 5.09 8.99 -2.38
C LEU A 208 5.64 9.50 -3.73
N ASN A 209 5.64 10.81 -3.94
CA ASN A 209 6.00 11.42 -5.21
C ASN A 209 7.38 12.10 -5.22
N HIS A 210 8.00 12.31 -4.05
CA HIS A 210 9.24 13.10 -3.93
C HIS A 210 10.37 12.65 -4.86
N VAL A 211 10.47 11.35 -5.12
CA VAL A 211 11.51 10.78 -5.98
C VAL A 211 11.43 11.23 -7.45
N PHE A 212 10.24 11.57 -7.97
CA PHE A 212 10.07 12.10 -9.33
C PHE A 212 10.25 13.61 -9.40
N PHE A 213 10.11 14.29 -8.26
CA PHE A 213 10.09 15.74 -8.19
C PHE A 213 11.21 16.25 -7.25
N PRO A 214 12.48 16.00 -7.59
CA PRO A 214 13.60 16.34 -6.70
C PRO A 214 13.73 17.85 -6.46
N GLN A 215 13.39 18.70 -7.44
CA GLN A 215 13.43 20.16 -7.27
C GLN A 215 12.33 20.68 -6.35
N VAL A 216 11.31 19.89 -6.05
CA VAL A 216 10.32 20.22 -5.03
C VAL A 216 10.92 20.06 -3.63
N LYS A 217 10.81 21.12 -2.83
CA LYS A 217 11.29 21.18 -1.44
C LYS A 217 10.13 21.39 -0.49
N GLN A 218 10.23 20.78 0.69
CA GLN A 218 9.34 21.05 1.81
C GLN A 218 9.74 22.36 2.49
N GLY A 219 8.77 23.27 2.63
CA GLY A 219 8.88 24.49 3.43
C GLY A 219 8.49 24.21 4.89
N PHE A 220 7.24 24.47 5.22
CA PHE A 220 6.65 24.27 6.54
C PHE A 220 5.28 23.57 6.44
N THR A 221 4.70 23.18 7.57
CA THR A 221 3.43 22.43 7.64
C THR A 221 2.28 23.32 8.11
N LEU A 222 1.05 22.97 7.71
CA LEU A 222 -0.18 23.67 8.06
C LEU A 222 -1.10 22.76 8.88
N GLY A 223 -1.57 23.28 10.02
CA GLY A 223 -2.39 22.52 10.97
C GLY A 223 -1.64 21.38 11.64
N GLU A 224 -2.36 20.52 12.36
CA GLU A 224 -1.81 19.29 12.96
C GLU A 224 -2.03 18.09 12.02
N PRO A 225 -1.21 17.02 12.13
CA PRO A 225 -1.49 15.75 11.46
C PRO A 225 -2.90 15.23 11.79
N LYS A 226 -3.59 14.72 10.77
CA LYS A 226 -4.92 14.11 10.90
C LYS A 226 -4.97 12.81 10.13
N GLU A 227 -5.75 11.86 10.62
CA GLU A 227 -6.01 10.63 9.89
C GLU A 227 -6.82 10.90 8.62
N LEU A 228 -6.46 10.20 7.56
CA LEU A 228 -7.28 10.06 6.36
C LEU A 228 -8.46 9.15 6.68
N THR A 229 -9.60 9.45 6.07
CA THR A 229 -10.88 8.82 6.41
C THR A 229 -11.62 8.30 5.19
N TRP A 230 -12.30 7.17 5.35
CA TRP A 230 -13.36 6.73 4.45
C TRP A 230 -14.61 7.58 4.70
N LEU A 231 -15.28 7.96 3.61
CA LEU A 231 -16.46 8.78 3.63
C LEU A 231 -17.71 7.94 3.36
N PHE A 232 -18.72 8.07 4.22
CA PHE A 232 -20.03 7.44 4.07
C PHE A 232 -21.08 8.54 3.94
N PRO A 233 -22.02 8.47 2.98
CA PRO A 233 -23.12 9.42 2.87
C PRO A 233 -23.91 9.55 4.18
N SER A 234 -24.21 10.79 4.61
CA SER A 234 -24.96 11.01 5.86
C SER A 234 -26.39 10.49 5.82
N SER A 235 -26.98 10.36 4.62
CA SER A 235 -28.31 9.81 4.37
C SER A 235 -28.44 8.31 4.64
N GLN A 236 -27.33 7.57 4.61
CA GLN A 236 -27.33 6.15 4.95
C GLN A 236 -27.63 5.97 6.44
N ASP A 237 -28.15 4.82 6.84
CA ASP A 237 -28.24 4.51 8.26
C ASP A 237 -26.84 4.19 8.85
N ALA A 238 -26.77 3.81 10.12
CA ALA A 238 -25.49 3.54 10.79
C ALA A 238 -24.95 2.11 10.56
N SER A 239 -25.70 1.23 9.90
CA SER A 239 -25.39 -0.21 9.82
C SER A 239 -24.08 -0.49 9.11
N LEU A 240 -23.85 0.11 7.93
CA LEU A 240 -22.65 -0.11 7.14
C LEU A 240 -21.39 0.44 7.84
N ILE A 241 -21.43 1.68 8.33
CA ILE A 241 -20.27 2.27 9.03
C ILE A 241 -19.98 1.55 10.35
N THR A 242 -21.01 1.00 11.02
CA THR A 242 -20.80 0.19 12.23
C THR A 242 -20.10 -1.13 11.90
N ALA A 243 -20.49 -1.79 10.80
CA ALA A 243 -19.78 -2.97 10.30
C ALA A 243 -18.34 -2.64 9.90
N ALA A 244 -18.12 -1.52 9.20
CA ALA A 244 -16.79 -1.06 8.81
C ALA A 244 -15.92 -0.74 10.04
N LYS A 245 -16.47 -0.13 11.09
CA LYS A 245 -15.76 0.11 12.37
C LYS A 245 -15.32 -1.20 13.03
N ALA A 246 -16.21 -2.18 13.10
CA ALA A 246 -15.88 -3.50 13.66
C ALA A 246 -14.79 -4.21 12.83
N PHE A 247 -14.87 -4.09 11.50
CA PHE A 247 -13.86 -4.59 10.58
C PHE A 247 -12.49 -3.89 10.79
N MET A 248 -12.44 -2.55 10.82
CA MET A 248 -11.19 -1.83 11.04
C MET A 248 -10.54 -2.20 12.38
N ALA A 249 -11.34 -2.32 13.46
CA ALA A 249 -10.83 -2.74 14.76
C ALA A 249 -10.25 -4.17 14.75
N LYS A 250 -10.85 -5.09 13.97
CA LYS A 250 -10.33 -6.45 13.75
C LYS A 250 -8.99 -6.42 13.01
N MET A 251 -8.92 -5.65 11.91
CA MET A 251 -7.71 -5.50 11.08
C MET A 251 -6.57 -4.75 11.79
N GLU A 252 -6.90 -3.89 12.74
CA GLU A 252 -5.91 -3.25 13.61
C GLU A 252 -5.37 -4.27 14.63
N ALA A 253 -6.26 -5.04 15.26
CA ALA A 253 -5.89 -6.02 16.28
C ALA A 253 -5.05 -7.19 15.74
N ASP A 254 -5.30 -7.65 14.51
CA ASP A 254 -4.49 -8.70 13.86
C ASP A 254 -3.26 -8.15 13.08
N GLY A 255 -3.10 -6.82 13.06
CA GLY A 255 -1.98 -6.14 12.43
C GLY A 255 -2.03 -6.09 10.90
N THR A 256 -3.15 -6.42 10.26
CA THR A 256 -3.34 -6.30 8.80
C THR A 256 -3.17 -4.85 8.31
N ILE A 257 -3.75 -3.88 9.03
CA ILE A 257 -3.59 -2.44 8.72
C ILE A 257 -2.11 -2.05 8.76
N ALA A 258 -1.39 -2.51 9.79
CA ALA A 258 0.03 -2.25 9.93
C ALA A 258 0.79 -2.82 8.72
N GLN A 259 0.51 -4.07 8.32
CA GLN A 259 1.14 -4.71 7.15
C GLN A 259 0.91 -3.93 5.86
N LEU A 260 -0.33 -3.51 5.61
CA LEU A 260 -0.66 -2.70 4.44
C LEU A 260 0.06 -1.35 4.50
N SER A 261 0.09 -0.68 5.65
CA SER A 261 0.79 0.59 5.82
C SER A 261 2.29 0.44 5.51
N GLU A 262 2.93 -0.61 6.01
CA GLU A 262 4.33 -0.92 5.68
C GLU A 262 4.53 -1.25 4.21
N ARG A 263 3.58 -1.94 3.57
CA ARG A 263 3.66 -2.27 2.15
C ARG A 263 3.72 -1.03 1.28
N PHE A 264 2.91 -0.01 1.58
CA PHE A 264 2.79 1.21 0.76
C PHE A 264 3.68 2.37 1.22
N TYR A 265 3.96 2.51 2.52
CA TYR A 265 4.65 3.66 3.09
C TYR A 265 5.98 3.33 3.77
N GLY A 266 6.21 2.08 4.18
CA GLY A 266 7.33 1.68 5.05
C GLY A 266 8.74 1.83 4.45
N HIS A 267 8.85 2.02 3.13
CA HIS A 267 10.10 2.19 2.41
C HIS A 267 10.30 3.60 1.85
N LEU A 268 9.50 4.59 2.25
CA LEU A 268 9.59 5.96 1.68
C LEU A 268 10.59 6.88 2.40
N ASP A 269 10.92 6.65 3.67
CA ASP A 269 11.54 7.69 4.52
C ASP A 269 13.05 7.94 4.34
N HIS A 270 13.79 7.19 3.49
CA HIS A 270 15.27 7.24 3.50
C HIS A 270 15.95 7.73 2.21
N LEU A 271 15.23 8.17 1.18
CA LEU A 271 15.88 8.70 -0.02
C LEU A 271 15.96 10.22 0.05
N ASN A 272 17.10 10.73 0.50
CA ASN A 272 17.35 12.16 0.49
C ASN A 272 17.37 12.71 -0.96
N TYR A 273 17.26 14.03 -1.10
CA TYR A 273 17.24 14.72 -2.40
C TYR A 273 18.38 14.29 -3.36
N VAL A 274 19.60 14.16 -2.83
CA VAL A 274 20.77 13.80 -3.65
C VAL A 274 20.63 12.39 -4.19
N GLY A 275 20.13 11.46 -3.36
CA GLY A 275 19.80 10.10 -3.76
C GLY A 275 18.74 10.05 -4.87
N ALA A 276 17.67 10.83 -4.75
CA ALA A 276 16.55 10.84 -5.72
C ALA A 276 17.02 11.30 -7.09
N ARG A 277 17.70 12.45 -7.11
CA ARG A 277 18.26 13.02 -8.33
C ARG A 277 19.28 12.09 -8.99
N THR A 278 20.14 11.47 -8.19
CA THR A 278 21.17 10.54 -8.70
C THR A 278 20.52 9.29 -9.30
N PHE A 279 19.49 8.74 -8.65
CA PHE A 279 18.73 7.61 -9.17
C PHE A 279 18.05 7.94 -10.48
N MET A 280 17.27 9.03 -10.55
CA MET A 280 16.59 9.46 -11.78
C MET A 280 17.57 9.73 -12.92
N HIS A 281 18.70 10.38 -12.63
CA HIS A 281 19.76 10.57 -13.61
C HIS A 281 20.28 9.23 -14.15
N HIS A 282 20.47 8.22 -13.31
CA HIS A 282 20.88 6.89 -13.77
C HIS A 282 19.77 6.16 -14.54
N VAL A 283 18.49 6.35 -14.18
CA VAL A 283 17.35 5.76 -14.90
C VAL A 283 17.32 6.27 -16.35
N GLU A 284 17.61 7.55 -16.55
CA GLU A 284 17.67 8.15 -17.89
C GLU A 284 18.95 7.78 -18.65
N ASN A 285 20.10 7.73 -17.97
CA ASN A 285 21.41 7.69 -18.63
C ASN A 285 22.16 6.35 -18.57
N ARG A 286 21.73 5.39 -17.73
CA ARG A 286 22.38 4.07 -17.60
C ARG A 286 21.44 2.90 -17.85
N LEU A 287 20.22 2.94 -17.30
CA LEU A 287 19.26 1.84 -17.45
C LEU A 287 18.98 1.47 -18.92
N PRO A 288 18.85 2.42 -19.88
CA PRO A 288 18.53 2.07 -21.26
C PRO A 288 19.53 1.11 -21.90
N THR A 289 20.82 1.20 -21.52
CA THR A 289 21.89 0.31 -22.00
C THR A 289 21.66 -1.16 -21.62
N TYR A 290 21.07 -1.42 -20.44
CA TYR A 290 20.91 -2.77 -19.89
C TYR A 290 19.46 -3.25 -19.86
N LYS A 291 18.50 -2.39 -20.24
CA LYS A 291 17.06 -2.67 -20.14
C LYS A 291 16.64 -3.93 -20.90
N ALA A 292 17.21 -4.16 -22.08
CA ALA A 292 16.94 -5.37 -22.87
C ALA A 292 17.41 -6.63 -22.12
N LEU A 293 18.66 -6.62 -21.65
CA LEU A 293 19.23 -7.74 -20.86
C LEU A 293 18.42 -8.04 -19.61
N PHE A 294 17.99 -7.00 -18.87
CA PHE A 294 17.11 -7.19 -17.72
C PHE A 294 15.79 -7.83 -18.09
N LYS A 295 15.18 -7.44 -19.21
CA LYS A 295 13.92 -8.04 -19.69
C LYS A 295 14.10 -9.49 -20.09
N ASP A 296 15.14 -9.78 -20.85
CA ASP A 296 15.40 -11.12 -21.39
C ASP A 296 15.64 -12.11 -20.25
N HIS A 297 16.57 -11.80 -19.35
CA HIS A 297 16.87 -12.66 -18.20
C HIS A 297 15.72 -12.75 -17.20
N ALA A 298 15.04 -11.64 -16.93
CA ALA A 298 13.89 -11.69 -16.03
C ALA A 298 12.76 -12.58 -16.58
N SER A 299 12.53 -12.57 -17.90
CA SER A 299 11.58 -13.47 -18.55
C SER A 299 12.02 -14.94 -18.42
N MET A 300 13.31 -15.23 -18.58
CA MET A 300 13.84 -16.60 -18.44
C MET A 300 13.65 -17.18 -17.03
N PHE A 301 13.71 -16.34 -15.99
CA PHE A 301 13.59 -16.74 -14.59
C PHE A 301 12.23 -16.41 -13.96
N ASN A 302 11.21 -16.10 -14.77
CA ASN A 302 9.85 -15.77 -14.34
C ASN A 302 9.79 -14.69 -13.23
N MET A 303 10.48 -13.57 -13.44
CA MET A 303 10.54 -12.45 -12.51
C MET A 303 10.24 -11.11 -13.18
N ASP A 304 9.96 -10.07 -12.39
CA ASP A 304 9.85 -8.71 -12.94
C ASP A 304 11.23 -8.19 -13.35
N TRP A 305 11.36 -7.72 -14.60
CA TRP A 305 12.59 -7.09 -15.06
C TRP A 305 12.94 -5.82 -14.26
N ARG A 306 11.93 -5.12 -13.73
CA ARG A 306 12.12 -3.92 -12.90
C ARG A 306 12.63 -4.28 -11.51
N LEU A 307 12.21 -5.42 -10.96
CA LEU A 307 12.77 -5.95 -9.70
C LEU A 307 14.24 -6.32 -9.90
N LEU A 308 14.55 -7.03 -10.99
CA LEU A 308 15.93 -7.39 -11.33
C LEU A 308 16.80 -6.13 -11.57
N ALA A 309 16.25 -5.13 -12.26
CA ALA A 309 16.91 -3.84 -12.44
C ALA A 309 17.11 -3.09 -11.11
N ALA A 310 16.14 -3.12 -10.21
CA ALA A 310 16.23 -2.54 -8.87
C ALA A 310 17.33 -3.19 -8.03
N ILE A 311 17.46 -4.53 -8.08
CA ILE A 311 18.58 -5.27 -7.47
C ILE A 311 19.90 -4.77 -8.06
N GLY A 312 20.05 -4.75 -9.40
CA GLY A 312 21.27 -4.28 -10.05
C GLY A 312 21.63 -2.82 -9.75
N TYR A 313 20.62 -1.97 -9.48
CA TYR A 313 20.86 -0.60 -9.05
C TYR A 313 21.41 -0.55 -7.61
N GLN A 314 20.79 -1.29 -6.69
CA GLN A 314 21.24 -1.38 -5.31
C GLN A 314 22.67 -1.94 -5.22
N GLU A 315 23.01 -2.89 -6.09
CA GLU A 315 24.33 -3.54 -6.11
C GLU A 315 25.44 -2.65 -6.67
N SER A 316 25.24 -2.04 -7.83
CA SER A 316 26.33 -1.36 -8.56
C SER A 316 25.97 0.01 -9.12
N HIS A 317 24.74 0.47 -8.93
CA HIS A 317 24.17 1.62 -9.66
C HIS A 317 24.28 1.42 -11.19
N TRP A 318 24.05 0.17 -11.63
CA TRP A 318 24.21 -0.30 -13.01
C TRP A 318 25.60 -0.03 -13.59
N ARG A 319 26.65 -0.35 -12.82
CA ARG A 319 28.05 -0.26 -13.24
C ARG A 319 28.62 -1.67 -13.43
N PRO A 320 28.81 -2.15 -14.66
CA PRO A 320 29.28 -3.52 -14.90
C PRO A 320 30.70 -3.77 -14.37
N ASN A 321 31.52 -2.72 -14.30
CA ASN A 321 32.90 -2.80 -13.83
C ASN A 321 33.04 -2.50 -12.32
N ALA A 322 31.95 -2.55 -11.55
CA ALA A 322 32.01 -2.28 -10.12
C ALA A 322 32.79 -3.37 -9.37
N VAL A 323 33.56 -2.95 -8.36
CA VAL A 323 34.38 -3.84 -7.52
C VAL A 323 34.26 -3.38 -6.08
N SER A 324 33.89 -4.30 -5.18
CA SER A 324 33.83 -4.03 -3.74
C SER A 324 35.18 -4.30 -3.05
N PRO A 325 35.43 -3.72 -1.86
CA PRO A 325 36.58 -4.09 -1.03
C PRO A 325 36.59 -5.57 -0.61
N THR A 326 35.41 -6.23 -0.59
CA THR A 326 35.24 -7.65 -0.22
C THR A 326 35.43 -8.61 -1.39
N GLY A 327 35.74 -8.11 -2.60
CA GLY A 327 36.04 -8.93 -3.78
C GLY A 327 34.83 -9.33 -4.63
N VAL A 328 33.66 -8.80 -4.30
CA VAL A 328 32.43 -8.88 -5.08
C VAL A 328 32.54 -7.96 -6.29
N ARG A 329 32.03 -8.39 -7.45
CA ARG A 329 32.23 -7.71 -8.74
C ARG A 329 31.02 -7.80 -9.63
N GLY A 330 30.91 -6.85 -10.55
CA GLY A 330 29.91 -6.91 -11.61
C GLY A 330 28.72 -6.01 -11.38
N LEU A 331 27.81 -6.01 -12.36
CA LEU A 331 26.58 -5.25 -12.32
C LEU A 331 25.66 -5.72 -11.18
N MET A 332 25.60 -7.04 -10.97
CA MET A 332 24.79 -7.70 -9.93
C MET A 332 25.60 -8.11 -8.69
N MET A 333 26.85 -7.63 -8.59
CA MET A 333 27.74 -7.88 -7.45
C MET A 333 27.76 -9.36 -7.02
N LEU A 334 28.29 -10.23 -7.88
CA LEU A 334 28.40 -11.66 -7.57
C LEU A 334 29.75 -11.95 -6.88
N THR A 335 29.75 -12.79 -5.84
CA THR A 335 31.00 -13.36 -5.32
C THR A 335 31.61 -14.32 -6.36
N ARG A 336 32.89 -14.68 -6.19
CA ARG A 336 33.50 -15.71 -7.05
C ARG A 336 32.81 -17.06 -6.85
N ASN A 337 32.56 -17.46 -5.59
CA ASN A 337 31.92 -18.73 -5.28
C ASN A 337 30.51 -18.82 -5.86
N THR A 338 29.75 -17.73 -5.80
CA THR A 338 28.40 -17.66 -6.38
C THR A 338 28.47 -17.80 -7.90
N ALA A 339 29.37 -17.05 -8.56
CA ALA A 339 29.55 -17.15 -10.02
C ALA A 339 29.97 -18.56 -10.46
N ASP A 340 30.93 -19.18 -9.77
CA ASP A 340 31.35 -20.56 -10.05
C ASP A 340 30.20 -21.56 -9.85
N TYR A 341 29.41 -21.38 -8.78
CA TYR A 341 28.28 -22.25 -8.46
C TYR A 341 27.14 -22.17 -9.48
N ILE A 342 26.85 -20.97 -10.01
CA ILE A 342 25.76 -20.77 -10.98
C ILE A 342 26.23 -20.79 -12.45
N GLY A 343 27.53 -20.98 -12.71
CA GLY A 343 28.10 -21.17 -14.04
C GLY A 343 28.40 -19.89 -14.82
N ILE A 344 28.72 -18.79 -14.13
CA ILE A 344 29.08 -17.50 -14.76
C ILE A 344 30.60 -17.37 -14.87
N ASN A 345 31.10 -17.15 -16.08
CA ASN A 345 32.52 -17.11 -16.41
C ASN A 345 33.11 -15.71 -16.18
N ASN A 346 32.39 -14.67 -16.58
CA ASN A 346 32.85 -13.28 -16.48
C ASN A 346 31.87 -12.39 -15.71
N ARG A 347 32.14 -12.21 -14.41
CA ARG A 347 31.37 -11.29 -13.55
C ARG A 347 31.38 -9.82 -13.99
N LEU A 348 32.32 -9.39 -14.82
CA LEU A 348 32.40 -8.00 -15.30
C LEU A 348 31.69 -7.79 -16.65
N ASP A 349 31.27 -8.88 -17.30
CA ASP A 349 30.37 -8.80 -18.44
C ASP A 349 28.95 -8.49 -17.94
N ALA A 350 28.28 -7.53 -18.57
CA ALA A 350 26.97 -7.08 -18.10
C ALA A 350 25.88 -8.14 -18.32
N ASP A 351 25.94 -8.88 -19.43
CA ASP A 351 24.98 -9.91 -19.78
C ASP A 351 25.10 -11.09 -18.81
N GLU A 352 26.31 -11.63 -18.67
CA GLU A 352 26.60 -12.73 -17.73
C GLU A 352 26.33 -12.31 -16.28
N SER A 353 26.65 -11.08 -15.89
CA SER A 353 26.37 -10.61 -14.53
C SER A 353 24.87 -10.52 -14.25
N ILE A 354 24.07 -10.04 -15.20
CA ILE A 354 22.60 -9.94 -15.06
C ILE A 354 21.98 -11.34 -15.04
N GLU A 355 22.39 -12.24 -15.93
CA GLU A 355 21.98 -13.65 -15.93
C GLU A 355 22.23 -14.29 -14.57
N GLY A 356 23.46 -14.15 -14.06
CA GLY A 356 23.86 -14.72 -12.79
C GLY A 356 23.04 -14.17 -11.62
N GLY A 357 22.82 -12.86 -11.57
CA GLY A 357 21.97 -12.24 -10.55
C GLY A 357 20.53 -12.75 -10.59
N ALA A 358 19.94 -12.86 -11.78
CA ALA A 358 18.58 -13.37 -11.97
C ALA A 358 18.45 -14.84 -11.55
N LYS A 359 19.37 -15.69 -12.03
CA LYS A 359 19.43 -17.10 -11.69
C LYS A 359 19.57 -17.32 -10.19
N TYR A 360 20.52 -16.62 -9.56
CA TYR A 360 20.76 -16.75 -8.13
C TYR A 360 19.57 -16.26 -7.30
N PHE A 361 18.97 -15.11 -7.66
CA PHE A 361 17.76 -14.63 -6.98
C PHE A 361 16.61 -15.64 -7.08
N ARG A 362 16.41 -16.25 -8.25
CA ARG A 362 15.38 -17.29 -8.43
C ARG A 362 15.62 -18.49 -7.52
N MET A 363 16.86 -18.98 -7.43
CA MET A 363 17.22 -20.08 -6.53
C MET A 363 16.95 -19.75 -5.06
N VAL A 364 17.24 -18.52 -4.64
CA VAL A 364 16.98 -18.06 -3.27
C VAL A 364 15.46 -17.94 -3.02
N HIS A 365 14.70 -17.43 -3.98
CA HIS A 365 13.25 -17.31 -3.91
C HIS A 365 12.53 -18.66 -3.80
N GLU A 366 12.97 -19.66 -4.56
CA GLU A 366 12.45 -21.04 -4.49
C GLU A 366 12.73 -21.70 -3.15
N ARG A 367 13.79 -21.27 -2.46
CA ARG A 367 14.18 -21.79 -1.16
C ARG A 367 13.37 -21.22 0.01
N ILE A 368 12.71 -20.09 -0.17
CA ILE A 368 11.77 -19.56 0.83
C ILE A 368 10.60 -20.54 0.97
N PRO A 369 10.13 -20.88 2.19
CA PRO A 369 9.03 -21.82 2.37
C PRO A 369 7.77 -21.47 1.58
N GLU A 370 7.14 -22.45 0.91
CA GLU A 370 5.96 -22.26 0.01
C GLU A 370 4.76 -21.59 0.68
N HIS A 371 4.59 -21.78 1.99
CA HIS A 371 3.48 -21.18 2.74
C HIS A 371 3.64 -19.67 2.96
N ILE A 372 4.84 -19.12 2.75
CA ILE A 372 5.06 -17.66 2.75
C ILE A 372 4.56 -17.13 1.40
N ALA A 373 3.44 -16.41 1.45
CA ALA A 373 2.79 -15.83 0.28
C ALA A 373 3.56 -14.61 -0.27
N GLU A 374 3.30 -14.28 -1.52
CA GLU A 374 3.68 -12.97 -2.07
C GLU A 374 2.82 -11.85 -1.45
N PRO A 375 3.37 -10.63 -1.28
CA PRO A 375 4.70 -10.18 -1.71
C PRO A 375 5.82 -10.48 -0.70
N ASP A 376 5.49 -10.97 0.50
CA ASP A 376 6.46 -11.21 1.58
C ASP A 376 7.57 -12.17 1.15
N ARG A 377 7.23 -13.23 0.42
CA ARG A 377 8.19 -14.19 -0.14
C ARG A 377 9.33 -13.53 -0.92
N THR A 378 9.01 -12.55 -1.76
CA THR A 378 10.00 -11.75 -2.50
C THR A 378 10.90 -10.95 -1.54
N TRP A 379 10.35 -10.37 -0.47
CA TRP A 379 11.13 -9.62 0.51
C TRP A 379 12.07 -10.51 1.33
N PHE A 380 11.61 -11.70 1.72
CA PHE A 380 12.46 -12.73 2.32
C PHE A 380 13.59 -13.15 1.36
N ALA A 381 13.28 -13.33 0.07
CA ALA A 381 14.29 -13.67 -0.93
C ALA A 381 15.36 -12.58 -1.09
N LEU A 382 14.97 -11.31 -1.10
CA LEU A 382 15.92 -10.17 -1.13
C LEU A 382 16.80 -10.12 0.12
N ALA A 383 16.22 -10.32 1.31
CA ALA A 383 16.98 -10.37 2.54
C ALA A 383 17.98 -11.53 2.51
N SER A 384 17.55 -12.72 2.06
CA SER A 384 18.40 -13.90 1.92
C SER A 384 19.48 -13.73 0.84
N TYR A 385 19.20 -13.00 -0.24
CA TYR A 385 20.20 -12.66 -1.27
C TYR A 385 21.38 -11.90 -0.66
N ASN A 386 21.09 -10.99 0.28
CA ASN A 386 22.06 -10.13 0.96
C ASN A 386 22.76 -10.83 2.16
N VAL A 387 22.00 -11.37 3.12
CA VAL A 387 22.54 -11.89 4.39
C VAL A 387 22.69 -13.42 4.42
N GLY A 388 22.21 -14.11 3.38
CA GLY A 388 22.17 -15.56 3.33
C GLY A 388 20.94 -16.16 4.04
N PHE A 389 20.47 -17.30 3.53
CA PHE A 389 19.28 -18.01 4.03
C PHE A 389 19.39 -18.42 5.50
N GLY A 390 20.58 -18.87 5.95
CA GLY A 390 20.76 -19.32 7.33
C GLY A 390 20.48 -18.22 8.37
N HIS A 391 21.01 -17.03 8.14
CA HIS A 391 20.77 -15.88 9.03
C HIS A 391 19.33 -15.37 8.94
N LEU A 392 18.71 -15.44 7.77
CA LEU A 392 17.28 -15.14 7.64
C LEU A 392 16.43 -16.09 8.51
N GLU A 393 16.73 -17.38 8.49
CA GLU A 393 16.02 -18.37 9.34
C GLU A 393 16.28 -18.17 10.82
N ASP A 394 17.49 -17.75 11.21
CA ASP A 394 17.74 -17.35 12.59
C ASP A 394 16.86 -16.16 13.02
N ALA A 395 16.67 -15.16 12.14
CA ALA A 395 15.76 -14.05 12.41
C ALA A 395 14.30 -14.52 12.52
N ARG A 396 13.83 -15.39 11.60
CA ARG A 396 12.47 -15.96 11.64
C ARG A 396 12.20 -16.69 12.96
N ARG A 397 13.14 -17.48 13.44
CA ARG A 397 13.03 -18.16 14.74
C ARG A 397 13.02 -17.20 15.92
N LEU A 398 13.81 -16.14 15.87
CA LEU A 398 13.76 -15.11 16.91
C LEU A 398 12.38 -14.42 16.92
N THR A 399 11.81 -14.15 15.75
CA THR A 399 10.44 -13.60 15.59
C THR A 399 9.39 -14.53 16.19
N GLU A 400 9.42 -15.80 15.84
CA GLU A 400 8.52 -16.83 16.38
C GLU A 400 8.65 -16.95 17.91
N SER A 401 9.88 -16.97 18.44
CA SER A 401 10.15 -17.04 19.89
C SER A 401 9.62 -15.83 20.66
N ALA A 402 9.40 -14.71 19.97
CA ALA A 402 8.82 -13.50 20.54
C ALA A 402 7.28 -13.43 20.37
N GLY A 403 6.65 -14.52 19.89
CA GLY A 403 5.20 -14.60 19.66
C GLY A 403 4.73 -13.79 18.46
N LYS A 404 5.63 -13.42 17.55
CA LYS A 404 5.30 -12.71 16.30
C LYS A 404 5.28 -13.67 15.11
N ASN A 405 4.76 -13.23 13.97
CA ASN A 405 4.57 -14.09 12.83
C ASN A 405 5.88 -14.22 12.01
N PRO A 406 6.51 -15.41 11.94
CA PRO A 406 7.77 -15.60 11.22
C PRO A 406 7.63 -15.60 9.69
N ASP A 407 6.40 -15.54 9.18
CA ASP A 407 6.08 -15.53 7.76
C ASP A 407 5.71 -14.12 7.26
N ARG A 408 5.66 -13.13 8.16
CA ARG A 408 5.46 -11.71 7.82
C ARG A 408 6.80 -10.99 7.80
N TRP A 409 7.15 -10.41 6.66
CA TRP A 409 8.37 -9.62 6.49
C TRP A 409 8.44 -8.46 7.49
N MET A 410 7.30 -7.79 7.74
CA MET A 410 7.20 -6.69 8.70
C MET A 410 7.63 -7.09 10.11
N ASP A 411 7.30 -8.31 10.53
CA ASP A 411 7.69 -8.81 11.85
C ASP A 411 9.16 -9.21 11.83
N VAL A 412 9.59 -9.99 10.83
CA VAL A 412 10.96 -10.52 10.76
C VAL A 412 12.02 -9.42 10.59
N LYS A 413 11.72 -8.34 9.86
CA LYS A 413 12.66 -7.22 9.68
C LYS A 413 13.04 -6.55 11.00
N GLU A 414 12.20 -6.62 12.03
CA GLU A 414 12.51 -6.07 13.36
C GLU A 414 13.54 -6.92 14.11
N PHE A 415 13.64 -8.21 13.80
CA PHE A 415 14.53 -9.17 14.48
C PHE A 415 15.85 -9.35 13.75
N LEU A 416 15.92 -9.09 12.44
CA LEU A 416 17.16 -9.12 11.68
C LEU A 416 18.29 -8.31 12.37
N PRO A 417 18.10 -7.03 12.78
CA PRO A 417 19.13 -6.25 13.47
C PRO A 417 19.65 -6.89 14.77
N LEU A 418 18.85 -7.71 15.45
CA LEU A 418 19.25 -8.39 16.68
C LEU A 418 20.39 -9.40 16.43
N LEU A 419 20.56 -9.92 15.21
CA LEU A 419 21.67 -10.81 14.86
C LEU A 419 23.06 -10.13 14.95
N SER A 420 23.09 -8.81 15.08
CA SER A 420 24.33 -8.06 15.33
C SER A 420 24.67 -7.94 16.83
N GLN A 421 23.74 -8.31 17.71
CA GLN A 421 23.82 -8.15 19.17
C GLN A 421 24.16 -9.48 19.83
N LYS A 422 25.18 -9.48 20.71
CA LYS A 422 25.75 -10.70 21.32
C LYS A 422 24.78 -11.45 22.21
N GLU A 423 23.87 -10.74 22.84
CA GLU A 423 22.80 -11.28 23.68
C GLU A 423 21.82 -12.15 22.88
N TRP A 424 21.71 -11.88 21.58
CA TRP A 424 20.77 -12.53 20.68
C TRP A 424 21.47 -13.56 19.78
N TYR A 425 22.51 -13.19 19.03
CA TYR A 425 23.11 -14.08 18.04
C TYR A 425 23.69 -15.36 18.67
N LYS A 426 24.11 -15.33 19.94
CA LYS A 426 24.59 -16.54 20.64
C LYS A 426 23.52 -17.60 20.86
N LYS A 427 22.25 -17.24 20.76
CA LYS A 427 21.09 -18.14 20.86
C LYS A 427 20.70 -18.74 19.51
N THR A 428 21.32 -18.27 18.42
CA THR A 428 20.99 -18.62 17.04
C THR A 428 21.99 -19.63 16.47
N ARG A 429 21.62 -20.32 15.37
CA ARG A 429 22.45 -21.40 14.82
C ARG A 429 23.65 -20.88 14.04
N PHE A 430 23.45 -19.85 13.22
CA PHE A 430 24.47 -19.30 12.34
C PHE A 430 25.22 -18.12 12.98
N GLY A 431 24.70 -17.59 14.10
CA GLY A 431 25.43 -16.64 14.93
C GLY A 431 25.40 -15.22 14.36
N TYR A 432 26.52 -14.51 14.54
CA TYR A 432 26.59 -13.08 14.23
C TYR A 432 26.33 -12.79 12.74
N ALA A 433 25.47 -11.82 12.48
CA ALA A 433 25.29 -11.22 11.16
C ALA A 433 25.07 -9.71 11.26
N ARG A 434 25.38 -8.98 10.19
CA ARG A 434 25.08 -7.55 10.09
C ARG A 434 23.61 -7.33 9.71
N GLY A 435 22.68 -7.77 10.55
CA GLY A 435 21.26 -7.83 10.19
C GLY A 435 20.55 -6.50 9.95
N HIS A 436 21.20 -5.35 10.14
CA HIS A 436 20.67 -4.06 9.66
C HIS A 436 20.83 -3.88 8.14
N GLU A 437 21.90 -4.43 7.55
CA GLU A 437 22.18 -4.35 6.11
C GLU A 437 21.06 -4.97 5.25
N PRO A 438 20.52 -6.19 5.51
CA PRO A 438 19.45 -6.76 4.70
C PRO A 438 18.13 -5.98 4.80
N VAL A 439 17.82 -5.37 5.94
CA VAL A 439 16.61 -4.54 6.09
C VAL A 439 16.70 -3.32 5.17
N LEU A 440 17.83 -2.61 5.22
CA LEU A 440 18.09 -1.46 4.34
C LEU A 440 18.13 -1.86 2.87
N TYR A 441 18.72 -3.01 2.56
CA TYR A 441 18.81 -3.57 1.22
C TYR A 441 17.42 -3.80 0.61
N VAL A 442 16.53 -4.49 1.34
CA VAL A 442 15.14 -4.75 0.91
C VAL A 442 14.37 -3.44 0.76
N GLN A 443 14.48 -2.51 1.71
CA GLN A 443 13.79 -1.21 1.64
C GLN A 443 14.21 -0.39 0.42
N ASN A 444 15.51 -0.34 0.13
CA ASN A 444 16.01 0.40 -1.04
C ASN A 444 15.54 -0.23 -2.36
N ILE A 445 15.59 -1.56 -2.48
CA ILE A 445 15.15 -2.26 -3.69
C ILE A 445 13.66 -2.08 -3.91
N ARG A 446 12.82 -2.20 -2.86
CA ARG A 446 11.38 -1.92 -2.94
C ARG A 446 11.12 -0.53 -3.49
N ARG A 447 11.86 0.47 -2.99
CA ARG A 447 11.75 1.85 -3.47
C ARG A 447 12.15 2.00 -4.94
N TYR A 448 13.29 1.46 -5.36
CA TYR A 448 13.70 1.53 -6.78
C TYR A 448 12.71 0.81 -7.68
N TYR A 449 12.22 -0.36 -7.25
CA TYR A 449 11.24 -1.15 -7.96
C TYR A 449 9.94 -0.38 -8.17
N ASP A 450 9.39 0.23 -7.12
CA ASP A 450 8.16 1.02 -7.21
C ASP A 450 8.28 2.22 -8.16
N VAL A 451 9.46 2.86 -8.19
CA VAL A 451 9.70 3.97 -9.12
C VAL A 451 9.75 3.46 -10.55
N LEU A 452 10.53 2.40 -10.80
CA LEU A 452 10.61 1.78 -12.13
C LEU A 452 9.24 1.28 -12.60
N ALA A 453 8.45 0.69 -11.69
CA ALA A 453 7.11 0.21 -11.98
C ALA A 453 6.18 1.33 -12.41
N ARG A 454 6.23 2.49 -11.74
CA ARG A 454 5.43 3.67 -12.11
C ARG A 454 5.87 4.32 -13.41
N MET A 455 7.17 4.37 -13.69
CA MET A 455 7.69 4.97 -14.93
C MET A 455 7.40 4.16 -16.19
N THR A 456 7.18 2.86 -16.07
CA THR A 456 7.08 1.96 -17.24
C THR A 456 5.70 1.34 -17.41
N LYS A 457 4.67 1.83 -16.71
CA LYS A 457 3.29 1.46 -17.05
C LYS A 457 3.02 1.89 -18.49
N PRO A 458 2.31 1.08 -19.29
CA PRO A 458 1.88 1.51 -20.61
C PRO A 458 1.06 2.79 -20.46
N THR A 459 1.44 3.84 -21.18
CA THR A 459 0.44 4.76 -21.70
C THR A 459 -0.31 3.95 -22.75
N GLU A 460 -1.29 3.16 -22.32
CA GLU A 460 -2.23 2.56 -23.27
C GLU A 460 -3.11 3.69 -23.80
N ASP A 461 -3.12 3.81 -25.12
CA ASP A 461 -3.97 4.70 -25.88
C ASP A 461 -5.41 4.63 -25.33
N ILE A 462 -5.90 5.73 -24.76
CA ILE A 462 -7.32 5.92 -24.52
C ILE A 462 -7.93 6.13 -25.91
N ASP A 463 -8.24 5.02 -26.58
CA ASP A 463 -9.19 5.02 -27.69
C ASP A 463 -10.56 5.30 -27.07
N THR A 464 -11.01 6.55 -27.24
CA THR A 464 -12.31 7.05 -26.81
C THR A 464 -13.42 6.39 -27.63
N SER A 465 -13.70 5.11 -27.39
CA SER A 465 -15.00 4.50 -27.75
C SER A 465 -15.17 3.11 -27.15
N THR A 466 -15.47 2.98 -25.85
CA THR A 466 -16.52 2.05 -25.42
C THR A 466 -17.02 2.40 -24.02
N ASP A 467 -18.30 2.73 -23.94
CA ASP A 467 -19.08 2.86 -22.71
C ASP A 467 -19.17 1.48 -22.04
N SER A 468 -18.38 1.26 -20.99
CA SER A 468 -18.64 0.24 -19.98
C SER A 468 -17.78 0.54 -18.74
N GLN A 469 -18.27 1.45 -17.90
CA GLN A 469 -17.84 1.57 -16.51
C GLN A 469 -18.21 0.26 -15.79
N PHE A 470 -17.33 -0.20 -14.89
CA PHE A 470 -17.35 -1.44 -14.10
C PHE A 470 -16.49 -2.59 -14.67
N VAL A 471 -15.36 -2.83 -14.00
CA VAL A 471 -14.50 -4.00 -14.17
C VAL A 471 -14.96 -5.07 -13.18
N GLY A 472 -15.50 -6.19 -13.69
CA GLY A 472 -15.88 -7.35 -12.88
C GLY A 472 -14.73 -8.36 -12.80
N LEU A 473 -14.52 -8.94 -11.62
CA LEU A 473 -13.56 -10.03 -11.38
C LEU A 473 -14.33 -11.33 -11.14
N GLU A 474 -14.09 -12.36 -11.94
CA GLU A 474 -14.64 -13.70 -11.73
C GLU A 474 -13.79 -14.50 -10.72
N PRO A 475 -14.40 -15.25 -9.78
CA PRO A 475 -13.68 -16.12 -8.85
C PRO A 475 -13.60 -17.57 -9.35
N ASN A 476 -12.49 -18.25 -9.04
CA ASN A 476 -12.32 -19.69 -9.22
C ASN A 476 -12.23 -20.39 -7.84
N PRO A 477 -13.07 -21.40 -7.52
CA PRO A 477 -13.04 -22.11 -6.24
C PRO A 477 -12.26 -23.43 -6.32
N ASP A 478 -11.56 -23.81 -5.24
CA ASP A 478 -11.58 -25.17 -4.65
C ASP A 478 -10.62 -25.35 -3.45
N GLY A 479 -11.21 -25.42 -2.23
CA GLY A 479 -11.21 -26.55 -1.28
C GLY A 479 -9.94 -27.25 -0.72
N HIS A 480 -9.78 -27.09 0.62
CA HIS A 480 -9.36 -28.07 1.67
C HIS A 480 -7.85 -28.31 1.90
N SER A 481 -7.30 -28.53 3.12
CA SER A 481 -7.80 -29.04 4.41
C SER A 481 -6.89 -28.57 5.58
N ARG A 482 -7.47 -28.46 6.79
CA ARG A 482 -6.82 -28.25 8.11
C ARG A 482 -5.91 -29.42 8.52
N ALA A 483 -4.86 -29.13 9.27
CA ALA A 483 -4.14 -30.07 10.14
C ALA A 483 -3.92 -29.45 11.53
N GLU A 484 -4.01 -30.31 12.54
CA GLU A 484 -4.09 -30.01 13.98
C GLU A 484 -2.73 -29.66 14.59
N ALA A 485 -2.75 -28.81 15.62
CA ALA A 485 -1.61 -28.39 16.40
C ALA A 485 -1.29 -29.41 17.51
N SER A 486 -0.01 -29.71 17.72
CA SER A 486 0.50 -30.40 18.90
C SER A 486 1.37 -29.45 19.72
N ASP A 487 1.04 -29.32 21.01
CA ASP A 487 1.77 -28.54 22.02
C ASP A 487 3.07 -29.25 22.44
N GLU A 488 4.22 -28.79 21.96
CA GLU A 488 5.52 -28.99 22.62
C GLU A 488 6.38 -27.71 22.48
N GLU A 489 6.99 -27.25 23.58
CA GLU A 489 7.92 -26.11 23.57
C GLU A 489 9.15 -26.42 22.68
N PRO A 490 9.52 -25.54 21.73
CA PRO A 490 10.59 -25.85 20.79
C PRO A 490 11.98 -25.69 21.44
N ASP A 491 12.73 -26.79 21.49
CA ASP A 491 14.18 -26.75 21.62
C ASP A 491 14.77 -25.96 20.44
N MET A 492 15.26 -24.76 20.70
CA MET A 492 15.90 -23.87 19.71
C MET A 492 17.15 -24.48 19.02
N ARG A 493 17.52 -25.73 19.34
CA ARG A 493 18.59 -26.51 18.69
C ARG A 493 18.11 -27.53 17.66
N ALA A 494 16.81 -27.63 17.36
CA ALA A 494 16.30 -28.55 16.35
C ALA A 494 17.01 -28.37 14.98
N SER A 495 17.57 -29.48 14.48
CA SER A 495 18.52 -29.53 13.37
C SER A 495 17.81 -29.50 12.00
N LEU A 496 17.92 -28.37 11.31
CA LEU A 496 17.72 -28.29 9.85
C LEU A 496 18.77 -29.15 9.09
N PRO A 497 18.36 -29.85 8.00
CA PRO A 497 19.23 -30.69 7.17
C PRO A 497 20.56 -30.03 6.76
N PRO A 498 21.67 -30.78 6.64
CA PRO A 498 23.00 -30.27 6.26
C PRO A 498 23.04 -29.56 4.89
N GLU A 499 22.09 -29.87 4.02
CA GLU A 499 21.94 -29.31 2.67
C GLU A 499 21.61 -27.80 2.68
N LEU A 500 21.19 -27.27 3.83
CA LEU A 500 20.81 -25.86 4.00
C LEU A 500 22.02 -24.90 4.20
N GLY A 501 23.26 -25.36 4.03
CA GLY A 501 24.46 -24.52 4.11
C GLY A 501 25.09 -24.10 2.78
N MET A 502 24.57 -24.57 1.63
CA MET A 502 25.37 -24.66 0.39
C MET A 502 25.21 -23.52 -0.63
N ILE A 503 24.37 -22.50 -0.36
CA ILE A 503 24.24 -21.35 -1.27
C ILE A 503 25.10 -20.20 -0.71
N PRO A 504 26.23 -19.86 -1.35
CA PRO A 504 27.07 -18.76 -0.90
C PRO A 504 26.34 -17.43 -1.13
N PRO A 505 26.28 -16.53 -0.12
CA PRO A 505 25.67 -15.22 -0.28
C PRO A 505 26.37 -14.42 -1.38
N THR A 506 25.69 -13.41 -1.91
CA THR A 506 26.27 -12.52 -2.94
C THR A 506 27.20 -11.47 -2.35
N LEU A 507 27.13 -11.23 -1.04
CA LEU A 507 27.91 -10.24 -0.30
C LEU A 507 28.76 -10.86 0.81
#